data_AF-A0AAP0HME6-F1
#
_entry.id   AF-A0AAP0HME6-F1
#
_cell.length_a   1.000
_cell.length_b   1.000
_cell.length_c   1.000
_cell.angle_alpha   90.00
_cell.angle_beta   90.00
_cell.angle_gamma   90.00
#
_symmetry.space_group_name_H-M   'P 1'
#
loop_
_entity.id
_entity.type
_entity.pdbx_description
1 polymer ?
#
loop_
_entity_poly.entity_id
_entity_poly.type
_entity_poly.pdbx_seq_one_letter_code
_entity_poly.pdbx_strand_id
1 'polypeptide(L)' 'MLRACILQFGGSWEDYLPLCEFAYNNSYQASIGMLPIEALYGRPRRSPACWVAHEDTTVIRPEIVVDHTEKIRQI' A
#
# COMPACT_ATOMS: atom_id res chain seq x y z
N MET A 1 -14.55 -2.09 -5.61
CA MET A 1 -13.94 -2.40 -4.30
C MET A 1 -14.97 -2.36 -3.18
N LEU A 2 -15.53 -1.19 -2.83
CA LEU A 2 -16.52 -1.06 -1.73
C LEU A 2 -17.68 -2.06 -1.79
N ARG A 3 -18.32 -2.20 -2.96
CA ARG A 3 -19.39 -3.21 -3.18
C ARG A 3 -18.92 -4.64 -2.91
N ALA A 4 -17.70 -4.98 -3.32
CA ALA A 4 -17.15 -6.31 -3.09
C ALA A 4 -16.83 -6.53 -1.60
N CYS A 5 -16.30 -5.51 -0.90
CA CYS A 5 -16.04 -5.58 0.54
C CYS A 5 -17.32 -5.85 1.33
N ILE A 6 -18.41 -5.13 1.04
CA ILE A 6 -19.70 -5.32 1.71
C ILE A 6 -20.27 -6.71 1.42
N LEU A 7 -20.20 -7.18 0.18
CA LEU A 7 -20.69 -8.51 -0.20
C LEU A 7 -19.89 -9.65 0.44
N GLN A 8 -18.58 -9.48 0.62
CA GLN A 8 -17.68 -10.53 1.11
C GLN A 8 -17.56 -10.55 2.63
N PHE A 9 -17.53 -9.39 3.28
CA PHE A 9 -17.25 -9.27 4.71
C PHE A 9 -18.47 -8.86 5.55
N GLY A 10 -19.61 -8.55 4.92
CA GLY A 10 -20.77 -8.00 5.63
C GLY A 10 -20.54 -6.54 6.04
N GLY A 11 -21.26 -6.06 7.06
CA GLY A 11 -21.04 -4.73 7.66
C GLY A 11 -21.66 -3.54 6.92
N SER A 12 -21.49 -2.34 7.48
CA SER A 12 -21.92 -1.08 6.87
C SER A 12 -20.88 -0.60 5.85
N TRP A 13 -21.32 0.18 4.86
CA TRP A 13 -20.40 0.81 3.91
C TRP A 13 -19.39 1.74 4.62
N GLU A 14 -19.76 2.34 5.76
CA GLU A 14 -18.91 3.21 6.57
C GLU A 14 -17.70 2.48 7.13
N ASP A 15 -17.86 1.20 7.50
CA ASP A 15 -16.79 0.39 8.10
C ASP A 15 -15.64 0.15 7.10
N TYR A 16 -15.95 0.12 5.80
CA TYR A 16 -14.99 -0.17 4.73
C TYR A 16 -14.58 1.05 3.94
N LEU A 17 -15.23 2.20 4.15
CA LEU A 17 -14.91 3.43 3.44
C LEU A 17 -13.44 3.84 3.62
N PRO A 18 -12.86 3.84 4.85
CA PRO A 18 -11.45 4.23 5.03
C PRO A 18 -10.48 3.29 4.30
N LEU A 19 -10.79 1.99 4.26
CA LEU A 19 -9.96 1.00 3.55
C LEU A 19 -10.04 1.16 2.03
N CYS A 20 -11.24 1.43 1.51
CA CYS A 20 -11.45 1.71 0.10
C CYS A 20 -10.73 2.98 -0.34
N GLU A 21 -10.83 4.04 0.45
CA GLU A 21 -10.15 5.29 0.19
C GLU A 21 -8.62 5.14 0.26
N PHE A 22 -8.12 4.40 1.25
CA PHE A 22 -6.71 4.05 1.33
C PHE A 22 -6.25 3.28 0.09
N ALA A 23 -6.96 2.22 -0.31
CA ALA A 23 -6.56 1.43 -1.48
C ALA A 23 -6.62 2.25 -2.78
N TYR A 24 -7.64 3.08 -2.95
CA TYR A 24 -7.78 3.95 -4.11
C TYR A 24 -6.64 4.97 -4.20
N ASN A 25 -6.38 5.71 -3.12
CA ASN A 25 -5.35 6.76 -3.10
C ASN A 25 -3.93 6.21 -3.23
N ASN A 26 -3.73 4.93 -2.93
CA ASN A 26 -2.42 4.28 -2.94
C ASN A 26 -2.20 3.33 -4.14
N SER A 27 -3.16 3.24 -5.06
CA SER A 27 -3.03 2.46 -6.29
C SER A 27 -2.62 3.35 -7.45
N TYR A 28 -1.86 2.80 -8.39
CA TYR A 28 -1.51 3.51 -9.63
C TYR A 28 -2.78 3.75 -10.44
N GLN A 29 -2.97 5.00 -10.87
CA GLN A 29 -4.14 5.37 -11.66
C GLN A 29 -3.73 5.74 -13.08
N ALA A 30 -4.06 4.86 -14.03
CA ALA A 30 -3.63 5.00 -15.42
C ALA A 30 -4.06 6.33 -16.09
N SER A 31 -5.20 6.90 -15.68
CA SER A 31 -5.68 8.18 -16.20
C SER A 31 -4.86 9.38 -15.72
N ILE A 32 -4.21 9.27 -14.56
CA ILE A 32 -3.36 10.34 -13.97
C ILE A 32 -1.88 10.04 -14.23
N GLY A 33 -1.53 8.77 -14.50
CA GLY A 33 -0.16 8.33 -14.71
C GLY A 33 0.66 8.21 -13.41
N MET A 34 0.00 8.31 -12.25
CA MET A 34 0.63 8.19 -10.93
C MET A 34 -0.42 7.85 -9.87
N LEU A 35 0.01 7.71 -8.61
CA LEU A 35 -0.90 7.50 -7.50
C LEU A 35 -1.62 8.83 -7.15
N PRO A 36 -2.92 8.82 -6.82
CA PRO A 36 -3.62 10.04 -6.42
C PRO A 36 -2.97 10.77 -5.24
N ILE A 37 -2.39 10.03 -4.27
CA ILE A 37 -1.67 10.63 -3.14
C ILE A 37 -0.42 11.39 -3.58
N GLU A 38 0.29 10.91 -4.59
CA GLU A 38 1.48 11.58 -5.12
C GLU A 38 1.09 12.81 -5.95
N ALA A 39 0.01 12.70 -6.72
CA ALA A 39 -0.56 13.84 -7.44
C ALA A 39 -1.01 14.96 -6.50
N LEU A 40 -1.60 14.60 -5.35
CA LEU A 40 -2.10 15.57 -4.38
C LEU A 40 -0.99 16.29 -3.60
N TYR A 41 0.02 15.54 -3.15
CA TYR A 41 1.07 16.10 -2.29
C TYR A 41 2.36 16.46 -3.03
N GLY A 42 2.49 16.11 -4.31
CA GLY A 42 3.68 16.35 -5.12
C GLY A 42 4.94 15.66 -4.59
N ARG A 43 4.79 14.60 -3.77
CA ARG A 43 5.89 13.88 -3.13
C ARG A 43 5.70 12.37 -3.28
N PRO A 44 6.78 11.61 -3.50
CA PRO A 44 6.70 10.15 -3.55
C PRO A 44 6.27 9.57 -2.20
N ARG A 45 5.49 8.49 -2.27
CA ARG A 45 4.89 7.86 -1.08
C ARG A 45 5.94 7.27 -0.13
N ARG A 46 5.77 7.51 1.18
CA ARG A 46 6.52 6.84 2.27
C ARG A 46 5.63 5.89 3.07
N SER A 47 5.21 4.79 2.49
CA SER A 47 4.48 3.76 3.25
C SER A 47 5.14 2.38 3.16
N PRO A 48 4.94 1.49 4.14
CA PRO A 48 5.44 0.12 4.10
C PRO A 48 4.95 -0.69 2.89
N ALA A 49 3.73 -0.44 2.41
CA ALA A 49 3.12 -1.21 1.33
C ALA A 49 3.68 -0.90 -0.08
N CYS A 50 4.37 0.23 -0.26
CA CYS A 50 5.02 0.59 -1.53
C CYS A 50 6.45 0.07 -1.67
N TRP A 51 7.00 -0.63 -0.66
CA TRP A 51 8.32 -1.28 -0.76
C TRP A 51 8.31 -2.56 -1.60
N VAL A 52 7.14 -3.18 -1.81
CA VAL A 52 7.03 -4.48 -2.48
C VAL A 52 6.97 -4.36 -4.01
N ALA A 53 6.73 -3.16 -4.55
CA ALA A 53 6.43 -2.97 -5.98
C ALA A 53 7.58 -2.42 -6.83
N HIS A 54 8.77 -2.16 -6.26
CA HIS A 54 9.94 -1.80 -7.07
C HIS A 54 10.89 -3.00 -7.16
N GLU A 55 10.79 -3.76 -8.24
CA GLU A 55 11.80 -4.76 -8.61
C GLU A 55 13.18 -4.15 -8.90
N ASP A 56 13.32 -2.82 -8.96
CA ASP A 56 14.59 -2.14 -9.23
C ASP A 56 14.82 -0.88 -8.38
N THR A 57 14.76 -1.01 -7.05
CA THR A 57 15.46 -0.03 -6.20
C THR A 57 16.44 -0.77 -5.32
N THR A 58 17.72 -0.48 -5.55
CA THR A 58 18.82 -0.75 -4.65
C THR A 58 18.42 -0.33 -3.24
N VAL A 59 17.94 -1.32 -2.49
CA VAL A 59 17.36 -1.17 -1.17
C VAL A 59 18.49 -0.67 -0.27
N ILE A 60 18.49 0.62 0.08
CA ILE A 60 19.11 1.06 1.33
C ILE A 60 18.23 0.44 2.41
N ARG A 61 18.59 -0.79 2.74
CA ARG A 61 17.88 -1.70 3.62
C ARG A 61 18.26 -1.25 5.02
N PRO A 62 17.35 -0.62 5.78
CA PRO A 62 17.67 -0.24 7.15
C PRO A 62 17.99 -1.53 7.91
N GLU A 63 19.12 -1.56 8.63
CA GLU A 63 19.68 -2.75 9.29
C GLU A 63 18.65 -3.49 10.16
N ILE A 64 17.69 -2.75 10.71
CA ILE A 64 16.56 -3.25 11.52
C ILE A 64 15.68 -4.25 10.74
N VAL A 65 15.44 -4.01 9.44
CA VAL A 65 14.62 -4.90 8.60
C VAL A 65 15.36 -6.20 8.28
N VAL A 66 16.70 -6.17 8.19
CA VAL A 66 17.53 -7.37 7.99
C VAL A 66 17.38 -8.32 9.18
N ASP A 67 17.50 -7.79 10.40
CA ASP A 67 17.46 -8.58 11.64
C ASP A 67 16.11 -9.31 11.82
N HIS A 68 15.01 -8.65 11.44
CA HIS A 68 13.69 -9.27 11.49
C HIS A 68 13.47 -10.32 10.39
N THR A 69 14.02 -10.10 9.18
CA THR A 69 13.89 -11.06 8.08
C THR A 69 14.70 -12.35 8.28
N GLU A 70 15.86 -12.28 8.94
CA GLU A 70 16.68 -13.46 9.24
C GLU A 70 16.07 -14.34 10.35
N LYS A 71 15.45 -13.73 11.36
CA LYS A 71 14.75 -14.47 12.43
C LYS A 71 13.54 -15.26 11.93
N ILE A 72 12.84 -14.75 10.91
CA ILE A 72 11.68 -15.44 10.31
C ILE A 72 12.12 -16.63 9.43
N ARG A 73 13.33 -16.61 8.87
CA ARG A 73 13.87 -17.71 8.04
C ARG A 73 14.41 -18.89 8.84
N GLN A 74 14.59 -18.75 10.15
CA GLN A 74 15.06 -19.81 11.05
C GLN A 74 13.93 -20.55 11.78
N ILE A 75 12.67 -20.28 11.42
CA ILE A 75 11.48 -21.01 11.87
C ILE A 75 11.09 -22.03 10.81
#